data_AF-A0A5M4BB41-F1
#
_entry.id   AF-A0A5M4BB41-F1
#
_cell.length_a   1.000
_cell.length_b   1.000
_cell.length_c   1.000
_cell.angle_alpha   90.00
_cell.angle_beta   90.00
_cell.angle_gamma   90.00
#
_symmetry.space_group_name_H-M   'P 1'
#
loop_
_entity.id
_entity.type
_entity.pdbx_description
1 polymer ?
#
loop_
_entity_poly.entity_id
_entity_poly.type
_entity_poly.pdbx_seq_one_letter_code
_entity_poly.pdbx_strand_id
1 'polypeptide(L)'
;MKQDFLKEFVTQIFEHQEQKNAEEKRKNHFRDIGRKGGLARKNAPLFSKLISVRLTPKEYQKVNENAQRLNLKLSKYVRLLIAEKELKINEFKTDEVLLSYGTHFVRIKNLLRNREFSKLESKQEILKEIEIVTKLIYRYLYERGQK
;
A
#
# COMPACT_ATOMS: atom_id res chain seq x y z
N MET A 1 -28.93 -19.65 -33.57
CA MET A 1 -27.92 -18.60 -33.83
C MET A 1 -28.35 -17.16 -33.47
N LYS A 2 -29.56 -16.86 -32.94
CA LYS A 2 -29.91 -15.49 -32.48
C LYS A 2 -29.87 -15.29 -30.95
N GLN A 3 -29.85 -16.39 -30.18
CA GLN A 3 -29.99 -16.36 -28.72
C GLN A 3 -28.66 -16.11 -27.99
N ASP A 4 -27.53 -16.46 -28.62
CA ASP A 4 -26.19 -16.29 -28.05
C ASP A 4 -25.68 -14.83 -28.16
N PHE A 5 -25.96 -14.16 -29.28
CA PHE A 5 -25.58 -12.76 -29.49
C PHE A 5 -26.20 -11.80 -28.45
N LEU A 6 -27.49 -11.97 -28.13
CA LEU A 6 -28.15 -11.12 -27.14
C LEU A 6 -27.62 -11.39 -25.73
N LYS A 7 -27.25 -12.63 -25.41
CA LYS A 7 -26.62 -12.96 -24.12
C LYS A 7 -25.24 -12.33 -24.02
N GLU A 8 -24.39 -12.53 -25.03
CA GLU A 8 -23.05 -11.94 -25.07
C GLU A 8 -23.09 -10.41 -24.99
N PHE A 9 -24.04 -9.78 -25.71
CA PHE A 9 -24.22 -8.34 -25.67
C PHE A 9 -24.65 -7.82 -24.29
N VAL A 10 -25.59 -8.52 -23.62
CA VAL A 10 -26.01 -8.16 -22.26
C VAL A 10 -24.87 -8.35 -21.27
N THR A 11 -24.11 -9.44 -21.37
CA THR A 11 -22.93 -9.69 -20.51
C THR A 11 -21.87 -8.61 -20.68
N GLN A 12 -21.57 -8.21 -21.92
CA GLN A 12 -20.63 -7.13 -22.21
C GLN A 12 -21.10 -5.79 -21.62
N ILE A 13 -22.40 -5.47 -21.69
CA ILE A 13 -22.94 -4.24 -21.10
C ILE A 13 -22.79 -4.25 -19.57
N PHE A 14 -23.09 -5.38 -18.92
CA PHE A 14 -22.94 -5.53 -17.48
C PHE A 14 -21.48 -5.38 -17.05
N GLU A 15 -20.55 -6.04 -17.73
CA GLU A 15 -19.11 -5.92 -17.47
C GLU A 15 -18.64 -4.48 -17.64
N HIS A 16 -19.10 -3.78 -18.68
CA HIS A 16 -18.74 -2.39 -18.93
C HIS A 16 -19.31 -1.42 -17.88
N GLN A 17 -20.52 -1.70 -17.36
CA GLN A 17 -21.14 -0.94 -16.27
C GLN A 17 -20.45 -1.20 -14.94
N GLU A 18 -20.06 -2.44 -14.64
CA GLU A 18 -19.29 -2.77 -13.44
C GLU A 18 -17.93 -2.09 -13.45
N GLN A 19 -17.24 -2.09 -14.59
CA GLN A 19 -15.96 -1.37 -14.75
C GLN A 19 -16.13 0.14 -14.51
N LYS A 20 -17.16 0.77 -15.10
CA LYS A 20 -17.47 2.20 -14.87
C LYS A 20 -17.78 2.49 -13.39
N ASN A 21 -18.58 1.65 -12.74
CA ASN A 21 -18.93 1.81 -11.33
C ASN A 21 -17.71 1.61 -10.41
N ALA A 22 -16.82 0.68 -10.74
CA ALA A 22 -15.58 0.45 -10.00
C ALA A 22 -14.60 1.64 -10.15
N GLU A 23 -14.49 2.21 -11.34
CA GLU A 23 -13.70 3.42 -11.58
C GLU A 23 -14.24 4.64 -10.84
N GLU A 24 -15.57 4.84 -10.82
CA GLU A 24 -16.19 5.92 -10.05
C GLU A 24 -16.00 5.75 -8.54
N LYS A 25 -16.18 4.53 -8.01
CA LYS A 25 -15.89 4.25 -6.59
C LYS A 25 -14.43 4.54 -6.26
N ARG A 26 -13.49 4.20 -7.15
CA ARG A 26 -12.07 4.47 -6.99
C ARG A 26 -11.78 5.98 -7.00
N LYS A 27 -12.36 6.74 -7.92
CA LYS A 27 -12.24 8.21 -7.97
C LYS A 27 -12.82 8.88 -6.71
N ASN A 28 -13.98 8.43 -6.26
CA ASN A 28 -14.63 8.95 -5.05
C ASN A 28 -13.83 8.62 -3.78
N HIS A 29 -13.21 7.44 -3.70
CA HIS A 29 -12.32 7.07 -2.59
C HIS A 29 -11.15 8.04 -2.42
N PHE A 30 -10.46 8.40 -3.51
CA PHE A 30 -9.36 9.37 -3.46
C PHE A 30 -9.85 10.79 -3.15
N ARG A 31 -11.05 11.15 -3.61
CA ARG A 31 -11.70 12.43 -3.28
C ARG A 31 -12.07 12.51 -1.80
N ASP A 32 -12.56 11.42 -1.22
CA ASP A 32 -12.87 11.32 0.21
C ASP A 32 -11.61 11.34 1.08
N ILE A 33 -10.52 10.72 0.63
CA ILE A 33 -9.20 10.85 1.26
C ILE A 33 -8.72 12.30 1.23
N GLY A 34 -8.85 12.99 0.11
CA GLY A 34 -8.50 14.41 -0.02
C GLY A 34 -9.36 15.33 0.87
N ARG A 35 -10.67 15.08 0.95
CA ARG A 35 -11.60 15.83 1.83
C ARG A 35 -11.31 15.61 3.31
N LYS A 36 -10.82 14.43 3.71
CA LYS A 36 -10.38 14.14 5.10
C LYS A 36 -9.20 15.00 5.56
N GLY A 37 -8.42 15.57 4.64
CA GLY A 37 -7.32 16.50 4.97
C GLY A 37 -7.78 17.84 5.56
N GLY A 38 -9.03 18.25 5.28
CA GLY A 38 -9.61 19.52 5.78
C GLY A 38 -10.73 19.35 6.82
N LEU A 39 -11.10 18.12 7.19
CA LEU A 39 -12.14 17.85 8.19
C LEU A 39 -11.57 17.94 9.62
N ALA A 40 -12.32 18.56 10.53
CA ALA A 40 -11.97 18.68 11.94
C ALA A 40 -11.57 17.30 12.52
N ARG A 41 -10.40 17.24 13.18
CA ARG A 41 -9.91 16.02 13.82
C ARG A 41 -10.98 15.52 14.79
N LYS A 42 -11.44 14.29 14.57
CA LYS A 42 -12.40 13.64 15.46
C LYS A 42 -11.82 13.61 16.86
N ASN A 43 -12.36 14.39 17.79
CA ASN A 43 -12.20 14.23 19.24
C ASN A 43 -12.82 12.90 19.75
N ALA A 44 -12.96 11.91 18.87
CA ALA A 44 -13.38 10.58 19.25
C ALA A 44 -12.19 9.90 19.94
N PRO A 45 -12.40 9.24 21.08
CA PRO A 45 -11.35 8.47 21.72
C PRO A 45 -10.83 7.44 20.71
N LEU A 46 -9.50 7.40 20.55
CA LEU A 46 -8.82 6.50 19.62
C LEU A 46 -9.16 5.01 19.88
N PHE A 47 -9.60 4.70 21.10
CA PHE A 47 -10.05 3.38 21.53
C PHE A 47 -11.38 3.51 22.25
N SER A 48 -12.31 2.61 21.94
CA SER A 48 -13.65 2.59 22.55
C SER A 48 -13.71 1.94 23.92
N LYS A 49 -12.69 1.15 24.30
CA LYS A 49 -12.63 0.40 25.56
C LYS A 49 -11.24 0.43 26.19
N LEU A 50 -11.19 0.41 27.53
CA LEU A 50 -9.96 0.23 28.30
C LEU A 50 -9.70 -1.27 28.51
N ILE A 51 -8.46 -1.70 28.34
CA ILE A 51 -8.02 -3.07 28.59
C ILE A 51 -6.95 -3.02 29.68
N SER A 52 -7.19 -3.73 30.78
CA SER A 52 -6.22 -3.95 31.85
C SER A 52 -5.89 -5.44 31.94
N VAL A 53 -4.61 -5.75 32.14
CA VAL A 53 -4.11 -7.12 32.25
C VAL A 53 -3.23 -7.20 33.49
N ARG A 54 -3.42 -8.25 34.30
CA ARG A 54 -2.53 -8.54 35.43
C ARG A 54 -1.46 -9.51 34.98
N LEU A 55 -0.20 -9.16 35.26
CA LEU A 55 0.97 -9.94 34.89
C LEU A 55 1.83 -10.13 36.14
N THR A 56 2.45 -11.29 36.26
CA THR A 56 3.56 -11.49 37.21
C THR A 56 4.81 -10.71 36.75
N PRO A 57 5.77 -10.44 37.65
CA PRO A 57 6.99 -9.72 37.27
C PRO A 57 7.77 -10.38 36.12
N LYS A 58 7.86 -11.72 36.11
CA LYS A 58 8.53 -12.48 35.05
C LYS A 58 7.82 -12.36 33.71
N GLU A 59 6.49 -12.44 33.70
CA GLU A 59 5.69 -12.27 32.49
C GLU A 59 5.80 -10.85 31.95
N TYR A 60 5.73 -9.84 32.82
CA TYR A 60 5.90 -8.45 32.44
C TYR A 60 7.23 -8.21 31.73
N GLN A 61 8.32 -8.73 32.30
CA GLN A 61 9.66 -8.58 31.71
C GLN A 61 9.73 -9.19 30.31
N LYS A 62 9.24 -10.43 30.14
CA LYS A 62 9.20 -11.12 28.84
C LYS A 62 8.37 -10.37 27.80
N VAL A 63 7.22 -9.82 28.19
CA VAL A 63 6.36 -9.03 27.30
C VAL A 63 7.05 -7.71 26.90
N ASN A 64 7.74 -7.08 27.85
CA ASN A 64 8.46 -5.83 27.59
C ASN A 64 9.67 -6.01 26.67
N GLU A 65 10.47 -7.05 26.88
CA GLU A 65 11.60 -7.39 25.99
C GLU A 65 11.14 -7.67 24.56
N ASN A 66 10.06 -8.43 24.40
CA ASN A 66 9.47 -8.71 23.09
C ASN A 66 8.92 -7.43 22.42
N ALA A 67 8.29 -6.54 23.18
CA ALA A 67 7.82 -5.26 22.66
C ALA A 67 8.98 -4.37 22.19
N GLN A 68 10.07 -4.32 22.95
CA GLN A 68 11.29 -3.59 22.59
C GLN A 68 11.96 -4.15 21.35
N ARG A 69 12.09 -5.49 21.24
CA ARG A 69 12.65 -6.16 20.05
C ARG A 69 11.92 -5.78 18.76
N LEU A 70 10.62 -5.52 18.86
CA LEU A 70 9.76 -5.15 17.74
C LEU A 70 9.60 -3.63 17.57
N ASN A 71 10.30 -2.81 18.36
CA ASN A 71 10.15 -1.35 18.39
C ASN A 71 8.70 -0.89 18.63
N LEU A 72 7.96 -1.60 19.49
CA LEU A 72 6.58 -1.28 19.85
C LEU A 72 6.47 -0.82 21.30
N LYS A 73 5.54 0.11 21.57
CA LYS A 73 5.12 0.40 22.94
C LYS A 73 4.43 -0.83 23.55
N LEU A 74 4.67 -1.10 24.83
CA LEU A 74 4.07 -2.23 25.56
C LEU A 74 2.54 -2.31 25.38
N SER A 75 1.85 -1.17 25.51
CA SER A 75 0.40 -1.09 25.34
C SER A 75 -0.08 -1.46 23.94
N LYS A 76 0.73 -1.17 22.90
CA LYS A 76 0.44 -1.55 21.50
C LYS A 76 0.67 -3.04 21.30
N TYR A 77 1.78 -3.57 21.83
CA TYR A 77 2.12 -4.99 21.74
C TYR A 77 1.07 -5.89 22.40
N VAL A 78 0.67 -5.59 23.64
CA VAL A 78 -0.34 -6.35 24.38
C VAL A 78 -1.69 -6.38 23.65
N ARG A 79 -2.12 -5.25 23.07
CA ARG A 79 -3.38 -5.21 22.30
C ARG A 79 -3.32 -6.05 21.03
N LEU A 80 -2.18 -6.09 20.35
CA LEU A 80 -2.01 -6.90 19.15
C LEU A 80 -2.04 -8.38 19.51
N LEU A 81 -1.41 -8.76 20.62
CA LEU A 81 -1.46 -10.11 21.17
C LEU A 81 -2.88 -10.54 21.55
N ILE A 82 -3.66 -9.68 22.24
CA ILE A 82 -5.04 -9.98 22.64
C ILE A 82 -6.00 -10.04 21.45
N ALA A 83 -5.83 -9.17 20.47
CA ALA A 83 -6.73 -9.10 19.33
C ALA A 83 -6.57 -10.27 18.35
N GLU A 84 -5.65 -11.22 18.64
CA GLU A 84 -5.21 -12.31 17.75
C GLU A 84 -4.86 -11.85 16.33
N LYS A 85 -4.70 -10.53 16.15
CA LYS A 85 -4.33 -9.96 14.87
C LYS A 85 -2.89 -10.36 14.69
N GLU A 86 -2.62 -11.07 13.60
CA GLU A 86 -1.26 -11.25 13.13
C GLU A 86 -0.56 -9.89 13.22
N LEU A 87 0.54 -9.87 13.95
CA LEU A 87 1.44 -8.74 14.01
C LEU A 87 2.04 -8.59 12.62
N LYS A 88 1.31 -7.90 11.75
CA LYS A 88 1.66 -7.54 10.38
C LYS A 88 2.74 -6.45 10.36
N ILE A 89 3.75 -6.59 11.22
CA ILE A 89 4.89 -5.67 11.40
C ILE A 89 5.66 -5.50 10.10
N ASN A 90 5.56 -6.49 9.19
CA ASN A 90 6.26 -6.50 7.92
C ASN A 90 5.32 -6.44 6.69
N GLU A 91 3.99 -6.30 6.87
CA GLU A 91 3.05 -6.38 5.74
C GLU A 91 3.33 -5.35 4.64
N PHE A 92 3.82 -4.17 5.01
CA PHE A 92 4.11 -3.10 4.05
C PHE A 92 5.60 -2.81 3.87
N LYS A 93 6.50 -3.58 4.51
CA LYS A 93 7.95 -3.33 4.38
C LYS A 93 8.44 -3.55 2.95
N THR A 94 7.94 -4.59 2.29
CA THR A 94 8.26 -4.83 0.88
C THR A 94 7.75 -3.69 0.00
N ASP A 95 6.54 -3.20 0.28
CA ASP A 95 5.94 -2.11 -0.50
C ASP A 95 6.68 -0.79 -0.28
N GLU A 96 7.09 -0.50 0.96
CA GLU A 96 7.92 0.66 1.33
C GLU A 96 9.27 0.63 0.61
N VAL A 97 9.95 -0.52 0.62
CA VAL A 97 11.23 -0.72 -0.07
C VAL A 97 11.06 -0.50 -1.58
N LEU A 98 10.02 -1.07 -2.19
CA LEU A 98 9.76 -0.92 -3.62
C LEU A 98 9.42 0.53 -4.01
N LEU A 99 8.68 1.27 -3.17
CA LEU A 99 8.42 2.71 -3.35
C LEU A 99 9.71 3.53 -3.27
N SER A 100 10.60 3.19 -2.34
CA SER A 100 11.92 3.81 -2.21
C SER A 100 12.75 3.60 -3.49
N TYR A 101 12.84 2.36 -3.98
CA TYR A 101 13.50 2.04 -5.25
C TYR A 101 12.91 2.81 -6.43
N GLY A 102 11.58 2.86 -6.56
CA GLY A 102 10.91 3.66 -7.60
C GLY A 102 11.34 5.13 -7.57
N THR A 103 11.43 5.72 -6.37
CA THR A 103 11.89 7.10 -6.18
C THR A 103 13.35 7.28 -6.61
N HIS A 104 14.22 6.34 -6.24
CA HIS A 104 15.63 6.35 -6.66
C HIS A 104 15.78 6.24 -8.18
N PHE A 105 15.03 5.36 -8.84
CA PHE A 105 15.05 5.22 -10.29
C PHE A 105 14.60 6.48 -11.02
N VAL A 106 13.59 7.19 -10.51
CA VAL A 106 13.18 8.49 -11.05
C VAL A 106 14.30 9.53 -10.91
N ARG A 107 15.01 9.55 -9.77
CA ARG A 107 16.16 10.45 -9.56
C ARG A 107 17.31 10.15 -10.52
N ILE A 108 17.64 8.87 -10.71
CA ILE A 108 18.68 8.43 -11.66
C ILE A 108 18.29 8.80 -13.08
N LYS A 109 17.03 8.57 -13.49
CA LYS A 109 16.50 8.99 -14.79
C LYS A 109 16.69 10.49 -15.02
N ASN A 110 16.38 11.30 -14.01
CA ASN A 110 16.52 12.75 -14.08
C ASN A 110 18.00 13.17 -14.17
N LEU A 111 18.89 12.52 -13.42
CA LEU A 111 20.33 12.77 -13.48
C LEU A 111 20.88 12.50 -14.88
N LEU A 112 20.50 11.36 -15.48
CA LEU A 112 20.95 10.96 -16.82
C LEU A 112 20.44 11.88 -17.94
N ARG A 113 19.46 12.75 -17.68
CA ARG A 113 19.03 13.79 -18.64
C ARG A 113 20.03 14.94 -18.78
N ASN A 114 20.93 15.13 -17.82
CA ASN A 114 21.92 16.19 -17.88
C ASN A 114 22.87 16.01 -19.07
N ARG A 115 23.35 17.13 -19.60
CA ARG A 115 24.17 17.18 -20.83
C ARG A 115 25.48 16.39 -20.66
N GLU A 116 26.03 16.36 -19.46
CA GLU A 116 27.26 15.64 -19.08
C GLU A 116 27.18 14.14 -19.38
N PHE A 117 26.01 13.53 -19.21
CA PHE A 117 25.81 12.10 -19.45
C PHE A 117 25.43 11.78 -20.91
N SER A 118 25.44 12.75 -21.81
CA SER A 118 25.06 12.51 -23.22
C SER A 118 26.08 11.68 -23.99
N LYS A 119 27.32 11.60 -23.51
CA LYS A 119 28.39 10.78 -24.11
C LYS A 119 28.40 9.33 -23.61
N LEU A 120 27.51 8.97 -22.68
CA LEU A 120 27.42 7.63 -22.14
C LEU A 120 26.71 6.72 -23.17
N GLU A 121 27.45 5.77 -23.76
CA GLU A 121 26.93 4.88 -24.81
C GLU A 121 25.72 4.07 -24.33
N SER A 122 25.78 3.52 -23.12
CA SER A 122 24.73 2.71 -22.50
C SER A 122 23.57 3.52 -21.90
N LYS A 123 23.53 4.85 -22.09
CA LYS A 123 22.48 5.72 -21.53
C LYS A 123 21.07 5.27 -21.95
N GLN A 124 20.88 4.94 -23.22
CA GLN A 124 19.55 4.57 -23.71
C GLN A 124 19.06 3.24 -23.13
N GLU A 125 19.97 2.27 -22.98
CA GLU A 125 19.68 0.97 -22.38
C GLU A 125 19.28 1.12 -20.90
N ILE A 126 20.07 1.88 -20.13
CA ILE A 126 19.80 2.16 -18.71
C ILE A 126 18.45 2.85 -18.53
N LEU A 127 18.11 3.83 -19.38
CA LEU A 127 16.83 4.52 -19.32
C LEU A 127 15.65 3.58 -19.60
N LYS A 128 15.82 2.66 -20.56
CA LYS A 128 14.81 1.65 -20.91
C LYS A 128 14.59 0.66 -19.77
N GLU A 129 15.66 0.16 -19.16
CA GLU A 129 15.57 -0.73 -18.00
C GLU A 129 14.91 -0.06 -16.80
N ILE A 130 15.29 1.19 -16.50
CA ILE A 130 14.66 1.99 -15.46
C ILE A 130 13.15 2.09 -15.70
N GLU A 131 12.72 2.34 -16.93
CA GLU A 131 11.29 2.44 -17.26
C GLU A 131 10.56 1.11 -17.07
N ILE A 132 11.16 0.00 -17.51
CA ILE A 132 10.59 -1.35 -17.37
C ILE A 132 10.44 -1.71 -15.88
N VAL A 133 11.51 -1.56 -15.09
CA VAL A 133 11.51 -1.89 -13.66
C VAL A 133 10.52 -1.01 -12.91
N THR A 134 10.47 0.29 -13.23
CA THR A 134 9.51 1.22 -12.61
C THR A 134 8.07 0.79 -12.91
N LYS A 135 7.74 0.40 -14.15
CA LYS A 135 6.41 -0.13 -14.51
C LYS A 135 6.09 -1.41 -13.75
N LEU A 136 7.03 -2.34 -13.60
CA LEU A 136 6.83 -3.57 -12.85
C LEU A 136 6.58 -3.31 -11.35
N ILE A 137 7.29 -2.35 -10.76
CA ILE A 137 7.06 -1.90 -9.38
C ILE A 137 5.64 -1.33 -9.24
N TYR A 138 5.23 -0.43 -10.13
CA TYR A 138 3.87 0.12 -10.12
C TYR A 138 2.82 -1.00 -10.26
N ARG A 139 3.05 -1.93 -11.19
CA ARG A 139 2.17 -3.08 -11.39
C ARG A 139 2.00 -3.89 -10.11
N TYR A 140 3.12 -4.26 -9.48
CA TYR A 140 3.13 -5.03 -8.24
C TYR A 140 2.40 -4.32 -7.10
N LEU A 141 2.64 -3.01 -6.93
CA LEU A 141 2.08 -2.22 -5.83
C LEU A 141 0.58 -1.93 -6.00
N TYR A 142 0.12 -1.67 -7.23
CA TYR A 142 -1.22 -1.13 -7.47
C TYR A 142 -2.20 -2.09 -8.16
N GLU A 143 -1.72 -3.13 -8.86
CA GLU A 143 -2.61 -4.12 -9.53
C GLU A 143 -2.85 -5.38 -8.69
N ARG A 144 -2.07 -5.61 -7.62
CA ARG A 144 -2.27 -6.77 -6.72
C ARG A 144 -3.63 -6.82 -6.04
N GLY A 145 -4.31 -5.68 -5.90
CA GLY A 145 -5.64 -5.58 -5.30
C GLY A 145 -6.82 -5.77 -6.27
N GLN A 146 -6.57 -6.12 -7.54
CA GLN A 146 -7.60 -6.31 -8.58
C GLN A 146 -7.88 -7.78 -8.93
N LYS A 147 -7.64 -8.70 -8.00
CA LYS A 147 -8.11 -10.09 -8.10
C LYS A 147 -9.32 -10.31 -7.21
#